data_AF-A0AB32WTE1-F1
#
_entry.id   AF-A0AB32WTE1-F1
#
_cell.length_a   1.000
_cell.length_b   1.000
_cell.length_c   1.000
_cell.angle_alpha   90.00
_cell.angle_beta   90.00
_cell.angle_gamma   90.00
#
_symmetry.space_group_name_H-M   'P 1'
#
loop_
_entity.id
_entity.type
_entity.pdbx_description
1 polymer ?
#
loop_
_entity_poly.entity_id
_entity_poly.type
_entity_poly.pdbx_seq_one_letter_code
_entity_poly.pdbx_strand_id
1 'polypeptide(L)'
;MGSIPQANVLATESPKSFLQAPIYGDLITVLSIDGGGIRGIIPGTILAFLEAELQKLDGEEVRLADYFDVISGTSTGGIVTAMLTTPNQNEGNRPLFAAKDINKFYLEHCPKIFPQDCSSPFAPAANLVKSFTGPKYDGRYLQNIVREKLGGTRLHQTLTNVVIPTFDIKQLQPKVFSSLEVKNNPSINALLSDICIGTSAAPTYLPAHQFETKDSTGNVKEFHLIDGGVAANNPTLVPMNEVTKEITRKNSDFFPIEANDFSHFLVLSLGTGSQKCEEKYPAHMAAKWGLLGWLTSEHSTPLMDVFMQASSDMVDFHIATVFQALQSEDRYLRIQDDTLCGTISSVDIATKENLENLVQVGEELLKKPVSRVNLDNGKFEPIKNQDTNEDALIRLAKVLSQEKRLRDMKSPAGNLAAKKN
;
A
#
# COMPACT_ATOMS: atom_id res chain seq x y z
N MET A 1 45.24 -29.76 14.73
CA MET A 1 43.81 -30.01 14.48
C MET A 1 43.02 -29.26 15.53
N GLY A 2 42.63 -28.02 15.23
CA GLY A 2 41.74 -27.24 16.08
C GLY A 2 40.44 -27.02 15.29
N SER A 3 39.36 -27.63 15.76
CA SER A 3 38.02 -27.50 15.18
C SER A 3 37.47 -26.10 15.45
N ILE A 4 37.15 -25.37 14.39
CA ILE A 4 36.43 -24.10 14.43
C ILE A 4 34.96 -24.41 14.78
N PRO A 5 34.33 -23.74 15.76
CA PRO A 5 32.93 -23.96 16.07
C PRO A 5 32.06 -23.43 14.93
N GLN A 6 31.12 -24.25 14.45
CA GLN A 6 30.05 -23.81 13.57
C GLN A 6 29.27 -22.68 14.24
N ALA A 7 29.24 -21.52 13.61
CA ALA A 7 28.35 -20.44 14.00
C ALA A 7 26.90 -20.92 13.78
N ASN A 8 26.16 -21.08 14.88
CA ASN A 8 24.71 -21.23 14.85
C ASN A 8 24.14 -19.95 14.23
N VAL A 9 23.77 -20.04 12.95
CA VAL A 9 22.85 -19.09 12.32
C VAL A 9 21.54 -19.24 13.08
N LEU A 10 21.27 -18.30 13.98
CA LEU A 10 19.93 -18.11 14.53
C LEU A 10 19.01 -17.83 13.34
N ALA A 11 18.35 -18.87 12.86
CA ALA A 11 17.19 -18.74 12.00
C ALA A 11 16.20 -17.86 12.77
N THR A 12 16.08 -16.62 12.34
CA THR A 12 15.08 -15.69 12.85
C THR A 12 13.74 -16.24 12.36
N GLU A 13 13.10 -17.06 13.19
CA GLU A 13 11.77 -17.57 12.90
C GLU A 13 10.82 -16.37 12.76
N SER A 14 10.46 -16.06 11.52
CA SER A 14 9.37 -15.14 11.23
C SER A 14 8.10 -15.69 11.90
N PRO A 15 7.22 -14.84 12.42
CA PRO A 15 5.91 -15.29 12.88
C PRO A 15 5.26 -16.13 11.79
N LYS A 16 4.71 -17.30 12.15
CA LYS A 16 4.08 -18.20 11.19
C LYS A 16 2.93 -17.46 10.52
N SER A 17 3.03 -17.24 9.22
CA SER A 17 1.89 -16.86 8.37
C SER A 17 0.75 -17.85 8.63
N PHE A 18 -0.45 -17.34 8.91
CA PHE A 18 -1.65 -18.17 9.07
C PHE A 18 -2.09 -18.74 7.74
N LEU A 19 -1.76 -18.06 6.63
CA LEU A 19 -1.99 -18.54 5.29
C LEU A 19 -0.89 -19.54 4.91
N GLN A 20 -1.31 -20.74 4.53
CA GLN A 20 -0.43 -21.75 3.96
C GLN A 20 0.17 -21.26 2.64
N ALA A 21 1.39 -21.70 2.34
CA ALA A 21 2.15 -21.25 1.18
C ALA A 21 1.40 -21.47 -0.16
N PRO A 22 1.59 -20.60 -1.16
CA PRO A 22 0.95 -20.70 -2.47
C PRO A 22 1.09 -22.06 -3.16
N ILE A 23 2.19 -22.80 -2.94
CA ILE A 23 2.40 -24.15 -3.49
C ILE A 23 1.27 -25.16 -3.17
N TYR A 24 0.49 -24.92 -2.12
CA TYR A 24 -0.64 -25.76 -1.75
C TYR A 24 -1.96 -25.35 -2.40
N GLY A 25 -1.97 -24.30 -3.21
CA GLY A 25 -3.16 -23.74 -3.83
C GLY A 25 -2.97 -23.50 -5.32
N ASP A 26 -3.86 -22.71 -5.90
CA ASP A 26 -3.87 -22.45 -7.35
C ASP A 26 -3.58 -20.97 -7.68
N LEU A 27 -3.60 -20.09 -6.68
CA LEU A 27 -3.50 -18.63 -6.85
C LEU A 27 -2.38 -18.04 -5.99
N ILE A 28 -1.90 -16.87 -6.40
CA ILE A 28 -1.07 -15.96 -5.59
C ILE A 28 -1.87 -14.69 -5.37
N THR A 29 -2.14 -14.36 -4.12
CA THR A 29 -3.08 -13.30 -3.73
C THR A 29 -2.34 -12.03 -3.35
N VAL A 30 -2.63 -10.92 -4.03
CA VAL A 30 -1.97 -9.63 -3.85
C VAL A 30 -3.00 -8.55 -3.53
N LEU A 31 -2.77 -7.83 -2.43
CA LEU A 31 -3.45 -6.59 -2.11
C LEU A 31 -2.48 -5.42 -2.33
N SER A 32 -2.90 -4.42 -3.10
CA SER A 32 -2.13 -3.20 -3.35
C SER A 32 -2.95 -1.96 -3.01
N ILE A 33 -2.35 -1.02 -2.28
CA ILE A 33 -3.00 0.20 -1.78
C ILE A 33 -2.19 1.43 -2.20
N ASP A 34 -2.82 2.31 -2.97
CA ASP A 34 -2.19 3.53 -3.47
C ASP A 34 -1.85 4.54 -2.36
N GLY A 35 -0.91 5.43 -2.67
CA GLY A 35 -0.66 6.64 -1.90
C GLY A 35 -1.75 7.70 -2.09
N GLY A 36 -1.91 8.63 -1.14
CA GLY A 36 -2.91 9.69 -1.25
C GLY A 36 -3.20 10.52 0.00
N GLY A 37 -2.32 10.51 1.01
CA GLY A 37 -2.51 11.27 2.25
C GLY A 37 -3.82 10.90 2.97
N ILE A 38 -4.61 11.89 3.38
CA ILE A 38 -5.88 11.67 4.11
C ILE A 38 -6.89 10.82 3.34
N ARG A 39 -6.75 10.72 2.01
CA ARG A 39 -7.65 9.95 1.14
C ARG A 39 -7.52 8.43 1.31
N GLY A 40 -6.56 7.97 2.14
CA GLY A 40 -6.52 6.58 2.61
C GLY A 40 -7.78 6.08 3.30
N ILE A 41 -8.67 6.99 3.72
CA ILE A 41 -10.03 6.66 4.20
C ILE A 41 -10.84 5.92 3.13
N ILE A 42 -10.68 6.25 1.85
CA ILE A 42 -11.42 5.61 0.75
C ILE A 42 -11.06 4.11 0.71
N PRO A 43 -9.80 3.68 0.50
CA PRO A 43 -9.46 2.26 0.54
C PRO A 43 -9.69 1.65 1.92
N GLY A 44 -9.57 2.40 3.03
CA GLY A 44 -9.93 1.92 4.37
C GLY A 44 -11.39 1.45 4.48
N THR A 45 -12.31 2.19 3.86
CA THR A 45 -13.74 1.84 3.77
C THR A 45 -13.95 0.56 2.97
N ILE A 46 -13.28 0.44 1.82
CA ILE A 46 -13.35 -0.75 0.96
C ILE A 46 -12.80 -1.99 1.67
N LEU A 47 -11.67 -1.85 2.35
CA LEU A 47 -11.03 -2.94 3.11
C LEU A 47 -11.90 -3.38 4.29
N ALA A 48 -12.55 -2.45 5.00
CA ALA A 48 -13.48 -2.77 6.06
C ALA A 48 -14.67 -3.60 5.56
N PHE A 49 -15.20 -3.27 4.38
CA PHE A 49 -16.24 -4.06 3.74
C PHE A 49 -15.74 -5.48 3.39
N LEU A 50 -14.59 -5.59 2.72
CA LEU A 50 -14.02 -6.88 2.32
C LEU A 50 -13.75 -7.79 3.53
N GLU A 51 -13.14 -7.25 4.58
CA GLU A 51 -12.86 -8.01 5.80
C GLU A 51 -14.15 -8.49 6.49
N ALA A 52 -15.21 -7.68 6.49
CA ALA A 52 -16.51 -8.09 7.02
C ALA A 52 -17.14 -9.23 6.20
N GLU A 53 -17.03 -9.21 4.87
CA GLU A 53 -17.50 -10.32 4.02
C GLU A 53 -16.71 -11.61 4.28
N LEU A 54 -15.39 -11.53 4.48
CA LEU A 54 -14.58 -12.68 4.85
C LEU A 54 -14.96 -13.22 6.24
N GLN A 55 -15.24 -12.35 7.21
CA GLN A 55 -15.70 -12.73 8.55
C GLN A 55 -17.05 -13.46 8.52
N LYS A 56 -17.96 -13.09 7.61
CA LYS A 56 -19.22 -13.83 7.41
C LYS A 56 -18.98 -15.25 6.88
N LEU A 57 -17.93 -15.47 6.11
CA LEU A 57 -17.63 -16.77 5.49
C LEU A 57 -16.83 -17.71 6.40
N ASP A 58 -15.86 -17.17 7.15
CA ASP A 58 -14.84 -17.96 7.86
C ASP A 58 -14.74 -17.64 9.36
N GLY A 59 -15.56 -16.72 9.89
CA GLY A 59 -15.66 -16.38 11.31
C GLY A 59 -15.08 -15.01 11.69
N GLU A 60 -15.53 -14.44 12.81
CA GLU A 60 -15.23 -13.05 13.24
C GLU A 60 -13.74 -12.78 13.50
N GLU A 61 -12.97 -13.82 13.78
CA GLU A 61 -11.56 -13.69 14.11
C GLU A 61 -10.67 -13.46 12.88
N VAL A 62 -11.12 -13.77 11.67
CA VAL A 62 -10.29 -13.66 10.46
C VAL A 62 -9.98 -12.21 10.10
N ARG A 63 -8.83 -12.00 9.48
CA ARG A 63 -8.31 -10.69 9.06
C ARG A 63 -7.74 -10.79 7.66
N LEU A 64 -7.58 -9.64 6.99
CA LEU A 64 -7.05 -9.59 5.62
C LEU A 64 -5.68 -10.28 5.45
N ALA A 65 -4.81 -10.20 6.45
CA ALA A 65 -3.50 -10.86 6.43
C ALA A 65 -3.58 -12.41 6.36
N ASP A 66 -4.74 -13.00 6.64
CA ASP A 66 -4.96 -14.45 6.53
C ASP A 66 -5.28 -14.91 5.10
N TYR A 67 -5.49 -13.97 4.16
CA TYR A 67 -5.97 -14.24 2.81
C TYR A 67 -5.07 -13.70 1.70
N PHE A 68 -4.21 -12.73 2.01
CA PHE A 68 -3.29 -12.14 1.03
C PHE A 68 -1.86 -12.60 1.30
N ASP A 69 -1.24 -13.21 0.28
CA ASP A 69 0.17 -13.63 0.29
C ASP A 69 1.12 -12.44 0.36
N VAL A 70 0.73 -11.33 -0.27
CA VAL A 70 1.46 -10.07 -0.27
C VAL A 70 0.51 -8.90 -0.11
N ILE A 71 0.80 -8.02 0.86
CA ILE A 71 0.14 -6.73 1.02
C ILE A 71 1.15 -5.63 0.73
N SER A 72 0.83 -4.76 -0.22
CA SER A 72 1.70 -3.68 -0.66
C SER A 72 1.00 -2.34 -0.54
N GLY A 73 1.76 -1.31 -0.19
CA GLY A 73 1.21 0.02 -0.17
C GLY A 73 2.27 1.12 -0.19
N THR A 74 1.88 2.24 -0.79
CA THR A 74 2.73 3.43 -0.93
C THR A 74 2.20 4.55 -0.06
N SER A 75 3.07 5.31 0.62
CA SER A 75 2.66 6.44 1.45
C SER A 75 1.65 6.00 2.51
N THR A 76 0.50 6.66 2.59
CA THR A 76 -0.64 6.22 3.40
C THR A 76 -1.01 4.74 3.19
N GLY A 77 -0.98 4.21 1.96
CA GLY A 77 -1.18 2.78 1.72
C GLY A 77 -0.13 1.90 2.40
N GLY A 78 1.10 2.39 2.57
CA GLY A 78 2.16 1.74 3.33
C GLY A 78 1.89 1.75 4.85
N ILE A 79 1.32 2.83 5.37
CA ILE A 79 0.83 2.89 6.76
C ILE A 79 -0.29 1.87 6.98
N VAL A 80 -1.28 1.84 6.09
CA VAL A 80 -2.38 0.86 6.14
C VAL A 80 -1.85 -0.57 6.05
N THR A 81 -0.88 -0.83 5.16
CA THR A 81 -0.19 -2.12 5.05
C THR A 81 0.44 -2.52 6.39
N ALA A 82 1.16 -1.61 7.04
CA ALA A 82 1.76 -1.90 8.34
C ALA A 82 0.71 -2.13 9.44
N MET A 83 -0.40 -1.36 9.44
CA MET A 83 -1.50 -1.56 10.39
C MET A 83 -2.11 -2.97 10.27
N LEU A 84 -2.30 -3.46 9.05
CA LEU A 84 -2.91 -4.76 8.77
C LEU A 84 -1.96 -5.96 8.96
N THR A 85 -0.67 -5.74 9.10
CA THR A 85 0.35 -6.82 9.09
C THR A 85 1.27 -6.84 10.30
N THR A 86 1.23 -5.81 11.14
CA THR A 86 2.00 -5.79 12.39
C THR A 86 1.36 -6.74 13.40
N PRO A 87 2.11 -7.68 14.00
CA PRO A 87 1.58 -8.54 15.04
C PRO A 87 1.28 -7.77 16.32
N ASN A 88 0.11 -8.00 16.92
CA ASN A 88 -0.20 -7.55 18.26
C ASN A 88 0.51 -8.46 19.28
N GLN A 89 1.44 -7.93 20.07
CA GLN A 89 2.14 -8.76 21.06
C GLN A 89 1.23 -9.28 22.19
N ASN A 90 0.08 -8.63 22.43
CA ASN A 90 -0.79 -8.93 23.56
C ASN A 90 -1.95 -9.90 23.21
N GLU A 91 -2.36 -9.97 21.95
CA GLU A 91 -3.55 -10.74 21.51
C GLU A 91 -3.18 -11.97 20.66
N GLY A 92 -1.97 -12.50 20.86
CA GLY A 92 -1.40 -13.54 20.00
C GLY A 92 -0.99 -12.97 18.64
N ASN A 93 -0.50 -13.81 17.73
CA ASN A 93 0.06 -13.39 16.43
C ASN A 93 -1.01 -12.81 15.45
N ARG A 94 -1.98 -12.00 15.89
CA ARG A 94 -3.02 -11.36 15.07
C ARG A 94 -2.60 -9.94 14.66
N PRO A 95 -3.14 -9.40 13.56
CA PRO A 95 -2.91 -8.00 13.19
C PRO A 95 -3.28 -7.02 14.30
N LEU A 96 -2.46 -5.98 14.46
CA LEU A 96 -2.67 -4.91 15.43
C LEU A 96 -3.97 -4.14 15.20
N PHE A 97 -4.44 -4.06 13.96
CA PHE A 97 -5.67 -3.39 13.58
C PHE A 97 -6.55 -4.30 12.73
N ALA A 98 -7.86 -4.23 12.94
CA ALA A 98 -8.83 -4.70 11.95
C ALA A 98 -9.01 -3.63 10.87
N ALA A 99 -9.49 -4.01 9.69
CA ALA A 99 -9.69 -3.09 8.58
C ALA A 99 -10.68 -1.97 8.93
N LYS A 100 -11.70 -2.26 9.75
CA LYS A 100 -12.65 -1.27 10.28
C LYS A 100 -12.01 -0.17 11.14
N ASP A 101 -10.83 -0.42 11.72
CA ASP A 101 -10.14 0.53 12.59
C ASP A 101 -9.35 1.58 11.78
N ILE A 102 -9.12 1.33 10.48
CA ILE A 102 -8.37 2.24 9.60
C ILE A 102 -9.05 3.61 9.56
N ASN A 103 -10.33 3.68 9.20
CA ASN A 103 -11.02 4.97 9.09
C ASN A 103 -11.04 5.73 10.41
N LYS A 104 -11.23 5.02 11.53
CA LYS A 104 -11.18 5.62 12.87
C LYS A 104 -9.80 6.22 13.17
N PHE A 105 -8.73 5.52 12.82
CA PHE A 105 -7.37 6.03 12.96
C PHE A 105 -7.17 7.32 12.17
N TYR A 106 -7.59 7.36 10.90
CA TYR A 106 -7.46 8.56 10.07
C TYR A 106 -8.31 9.73 10.61
N LEU A 107 -9.56 9.49 11.00
CA LEU A 107 -10.45 10.50 11.59
C LEU A 107 -9.86 11.12 12.88
N GLU A 108 -9.19 10.32 13.71
CA GLU A 108 -8.59 10.78 14.96
C GLU A 108 -7.25 11.50 14.77
N HIS A 109 -6.40 11.00 13.88
CA HIS A 109 -5.00 11.42 13.79
C HIS A 109 -4.71 12.39 12.65
N CYS A 110 -5.45 12.37 11.53
CA CYS A 110 -5.19 13.28 10.41
C CYS A 110 -5.27 14.76 10.78
N PRO A 111 -6.23 15.24 11.60
CA PRO A 111 -6.25 16.65 12.02
C PRO A 111 -5.01 17.09 12.82
N LYS A 112 -4.31 16.14 13.44
CA LYS A 112 -3.06 16.38 14.21
C LYS A 112 -1.81 16.22 13.34
N ILE A 113 -1.86 15.37 12.32
CA ILE A 113 -0.81 15.20 11.30
C ILE A 113 -0.78 16.43 10.38
N PHE A 114 -1.95 16.88 9.95
CA PHE A 114 -2.17 18.00 9.03
C PHE A 114 -3.02 19.09 9.69
N PRO A 115 -2.48 19.82 10.68
CA PRO A 115 -3.22 20.87 11.37
C PRO A 115 -3.65 21.95 10.39
N GLN A 116 -4.95 22.25 10.36
CA GLN A 116 -5.53 23.32 9.55
C GLN A 116 -5.47 24.63 10.36
N ASP A 117 -4.65 25.59 9.94
CA ASP A 117 -4.50 26.89 10.61
C ASP A 117 -5.78 27.74 10.44
N CYS A 118 -6.78 27.55 11.30
CA CYS A 118 -8.07 28.26 11.23
C CYS A 118 -8.10 29.63 11.93
N SER A 119 -6.97 30.19 12.36
CA SER A 119 -7.00 31.35 13.27
C SER A 119 -5.84 32.35 13.14
N SER A 120 -5.51 32.83 11.94
CA SER A 120 -4.71 34.06 11.83
C SER A 120 -5.04 34.89 10.57
N PRO A 121 -5.40 36.19 10.71
CA PRO A 121 -5.66 37.09 9.58
C PRO A 121 -4.42 37.44 8.74
N PHE A 122 -3.22 36.96 9.12
CA PHE A 122 -1.96 37.12 8.38
C PHE A 122 -1.44 35.83 7.71
N ALA A 123 -2.25 34.76 7.71
CA ALA A 123 -1.88 33.44 7.19
C ALA A 123 -1.35 33.40 5.73
N PRO A 124 -1.83 34.20 4.76
CA PRO A 124 -1.39 34.07 3.37
C PRO A 124 0.09 34.39 3.16
N ALA A 125 0.60 35.46 3.78
CA ALA A 125 2.00 35.86 3.66
C ALA A 125 2.94 34.95 4.45
N ALA A 126 2.51 34.48 5.63
CA ALA A 126 3.27 33.54 6.45
C ALA A 126 3.39 32.15 5.78
N ASN A 127 2.31 31.65 5.17
CA ASN A 127 2.33 30.38 4.43
C ASN A 127 3.20 30.43 3.18
N LEU A 128 3.26 31.58 2.49
CA LEU A 128 4.15 31.78 1.36
C LEU A 128 5.62 31.69 1.79
N VAL A 129 6.03 32.36 2.88
CA VAL A 129 7.41 32.33 3.41
C VAL A 129 7.78 30.96 4.00
N LYS A 130 6.83 30.28 4.66
CA LYS A 130 7.03 28.93 5.22
C LYS A 130 7.25 27.90 4.11
N SER A 131 6.57 28.06 2.96
CA SER A 131 6.76 27.24 1.75
C SER A 131 8.16 27.38 1.12
N PHE A 132 8.93 28.42 1.47
CA PHE A 132 10.30 28.63 0.99
C PHE A 132 11.39 28.18 1.99
N THR A 133 11.04 27.86 3.24
CA THR A 133 12.02 27.61 4.31
C THR A 133 11.92 26.22 4.94
N GLY A 134 10.98 25.38 4.49
CA GLY A 134 10.83 23.99 4.93
C GLY A 134 9.56 23.32 4.39
N PRO A 135 9.30 22.05 4.74
CA PRO A 135 8.06 21.37 4.39
C PRO A 135 6.85 22.04 5.08
N LYS A 136 5.66 21.87 4.49
CA LYS A 136 4.39 22.41 5.01
C LYS A 136 4.12 21.96 6.46
N TYR A 137 4.47 20.71 6.77
CA TYR A 137 4.29 20.08 8.09
C TYR A 137 5.64 19.58 8.63
N ASP A 138 5.82 19.63 9.95
CA ASP A 138 7.07 19.21 10.60
C ASP A 138 7.23 17.69 10.72
N GLY A 139 6.15 16.93 10.48
CA GLY A 139 6.11 15.47 10.55
C GLY A 139 6.27 14.86 11.94
N ARG A 140 6.45 15.66 13.01
CA ARG A 140 6.77 15.13 14.35
C ARG A 140 5.64 14.27 14.91
N TYR A 141 4.40 14.72 14.75
CA TYR A 141 3.24 13.96 15.21
C TYR A 141 3.12 12.62 14.48
N LEU A 142 3.27 12.61 13.14
CA LEU A 142 3.26 11.39 12.32
C LEU A 142 4.35 10.41 12.77
N GLN A 143 5.58 10.88 12.95
CA GLN A 143 6.69 10.04 13.40
C GLN A 143 6.42 9.42 14.77
N ASN A 144 5.88 10.21 15.71
CA ASN A 144 5.58 9.74 17.05
C ASN A 144 4.46 8.70 17.05
N ILE A 145 3.34 8.95 16.38
CA ILE A 145 2.21 8.01 16.38
C ILE A 145 2.56 6.69 15.66
N VAL A 146 3.32 6.75 14.55
CA VAL A 146 3.76 5.55 13.83
C VAL A 146 4.74 4.73 14.69
N ARG A 147 5.69 5.38 15.38
CA ARG A 147 6.59 4.70 16.31
C ARG A 147 5.85 4.12 17.53
N GLU A 148 4.87 4.84 18.05
CA GLU A 148 4.03 4.39 19.16
C GLU A 148 3.25 3.12 18.78
N LYS A 149 2.56 3.12 17.64
CA LYS A 149 1.72 2.00 17.21
C LYS A 149 2.53 0.79 16.77
N LEU A 150 3.59 0.99 15.98
CA LEU A 150 4.35 -0.13 15.41
C LEU A 150 5.46 -0.64 16.34
N GLY A 151 5.82 0.13 17.36
CA GLY A 151 6.81 -0.23 18.37
C GLY A 151 8.16 -0.62 17.75
N GLY A 152 8.76 -1.69 18.28
CA GLY A 152 10.04 -2.23 17.80
C GLY A 152 9.92 -3.21 16.61
N THR A 153 8.76 -3.31 15.98
CA THR A 153 8.50 -4.29 14.92
C THR A 153 9.38 -4.02 13.70
N ARG A 154 10.07 -5.06 13.24
CA ARG A 154 10.89 -5.04 12.02
C ARG A 154 10.16 -5.67 10.84
N LEU A 155 10.64 -5.36 9.63
CA LEU A 155 10.07 -5.84 8.37
C LEU A 155 9.79 -7.36 8.33
N HIS A 156 10.74 -8.20 8.77
CA HIS A 156 10.58 -9.66 8.78
C HIS A 156 9.57 -10.21 9.80
N GLN A 157 9.09 -9.37 10.72
CA GLN A 157 8.14 -9.76 11.77
C GLN A 157 6.69 -9.52 11.36
N THR A 158 6.46 -9.09 10.12
CA THR A 158 5.11 -8.91 9.57
C THR A 158 4.42 -10.27 9.39
N LEU A 159 3.09 -10.28 9.53
CA LEU A 159 2.26 -11.49 9.56
C LEU A 159 2.07 -12.15 8.19
N THR A 160 2.19 -11.37 7.14
CA THR A 160 2.24 -11.80 5.74
C THR A 160 3.32 -11.00 5.04
N ASN A 161 3.61 -11.31 3.78
CA ASN A 161 4.63 -10.56 3.08
C ASN A 161 4.19 -9.13 2.82
N VAL A 162 5.08 -8.18 3.06
CA VAL A 162 4.84 -6.77 2.80
C VAL A 162 5.82 -6.21 1.80
N VAL A 163 5.33 -5.31 0.94
CA VAL A 163 6.14 -4.62 -0.07
C VAL A 163 5.81 -3.13 -0.02
N ILE A 164 6.73 -2.32 0.48
CA ILE A 164 6.54 -0.88 0.65
C ILE A 164 7.63 -0.13 -0.13
N PRO A 165 7.31 0.58 -1.23
CA PRO A 165 8.27 1.39 -1.96
C PRO A 165 8.53 2.73 -1.26
N THR A 166 9.76 3.23 -1.43
CA THR A 166 10.24 4.56 -1.06
C THR A 166 11.19 5.05 -2.15
N PHE A 167 11.65 6.30 -2.08
CA PHE A 167 12.70 6.80 -2.96
C PHE A 167 13.90 7.31 -2.14
N ASP A 168 15.11 6.80 -2.42
CA ASP A 168 16.33 7.25 -1.74
C ASP A 168 16.95 8.44 -2.48
N ILE A 169 16.97 9.60 -1.85
CA ILE A 169 17.45 10.85 -2.47
C ILE A 169 18.97 10.97 -2.52
N LYS A 170 19.70 10.20 -1.71
CA LYS A 170 21.17 10.18 -1.74
C LYS A 170 21.66 9.29 -2.88
N GLN A 171 20.96 8.18 -3.14
CA GLN A 171 21.28 7.26 -4.23
C GLN A 171 20.56 7.60 -5.55
N LEU A 172 19.54 8.46 -5.51
CA LEU A 172 18.65 8.78 -6.63
C LEU A 172 18.06 7.52 -7.26
N GLN A 173 17.58 6.60 -6.42
CA GLN A 173 17.00 5.32 -6.83
C GLN A 173 15.78 4.97 -5.99
N PRO A 174 14.77 4.30 -6.57
CA PRO A 174 13.71 3.66 -5.80
C PRO A 174 14.30 2.66 -4.81
N LYS A 175 13.82 2.69 -3.58
CA LYS A 175 14.15 1.70 -2.56
C LYS A 175 12.88 0.98 -2.12
N VAL A 176 12.80 -0.30 -2.45
CA VAL A 176 11.69 -1.17 -2.04
C VAL A 176 12.08 -1.93 -0.78
N PHE A 177 11.21 -1.86 0.22
CA PHE A 177 11.28 -2.68 1.43
C PHE A 177 10.31 -3.85 1.27
N SER A 178 10.86 -5.03 1.05
CA SER A 178 10.13 -6.27 0.77
C SER A 178 10.52 -7.31 1.80
N SER A 179 9.55 -7.88 2.53
CA SER A 179 9.83 -8.96 3.48
C SER A 179 10.39 -10.21 2.80
N LEU A 180 10.01 -10.45 1.54
CA LEU A 180 10.51 -11.54 0.69
C LEU A 180 12.03 -11.43 0.47
N GLU A 181 12.53 -10.21 0.28
CA GLU A 181 13.95 -9.95 0.03
C GLU A 181 14.81 -9.94 1.30
N VAL A 182 14.23 -9.95 2.50
CA VAL A 182 15.01 -9.88 3.75
C VAL A 182 15.98 -11.06 3.88
N LYS A 183 15.58 -12.26 3.42
CA LYS A 183 16.44 -13.45 3.42
C LYS A 183 17.70 -13.25 2.57
N ASN A 184 17.56 -12.60 1.42
CA ASN A 184 18.64 -12.38 0.46
C ASN A 184 19.43 -11.10 0.73
N ASN A 185 18.80 -10.12 1.37
CA ASN A 185 19.36 -8.82 1.68
C ASN A 185 19.01 -8.37 3.11
N PRO A 186 19.69 -8.91 4.14
CA PRO A 186 19.36 -8.60 5.53
C PRO A 186 19.42 -7.09 5.88
N SER A 187 20.16 -6.30 5.10
CA SER A 187 20.26 -4.83 5.27
C SER A 187 18.94 -4.08 5.07
N ILE A 188 17.93 -4.70 4.47
CA ILE A 188 16.61 -4.05 4.32
C ILE A 188 15.66 -4.32 5.50
N ASN A 189 16.10 -5.11 6.50
CA ASN A 189 15.30 -5.46 7.68
C ASN A 189 15.21 -4.30 8.71
N ALA A 190 14.69 -3.17 8.26
CA ALA A 190 14.51 -1.96 9.05
C ALA A 190 13.31 -2.06 10.01
N LEU A 191 13.20 -1.08 10.92
CA LEU A 191 11.98 -0.90 11.70
C LEU A 191 10.84 -0.53 10.76
N LEU A 192 9.69 -1.16 10.95
CA LEU A 192 8.51 -0.91 10.12
C LEU A 192 8.05 0.54 10.25
N SER A 193 8.25 1.15 11.42
CA SER A 193 8.02 2.58 11.65
C SER A 193 8.87 3.48 10.75
N ASP A 194 10.16 3.17 10.59
CA ASP A 194 11.04 3.96 9.74
C ASP A 194 10.67 3.84 8.26
N ILE A 195 10.26 2.64 7.84
CA ILE A 195 9.75 2.39 6.49
C ILE A 195 8.46 3.19 6.25
N CYS A 196 7.51 3.17 7.20
CA CYS A 196 6.24 3.90 7.09
C CYS A 196 6.43 5.42 7.07
N ILE A 197 7.34 5.95 7.89
CA ILE A 197 7.69 7.37 7.87
C ILE A 197 8.33 7.74 6.53
N GLY A 198 9.29 6.93 6.05
CA GLY A 198 9.96 7.16 4.77
C GLY A 198 9.01 7.13 3.58
N THR A 199 8.15 6.11 3.47
CA THR A 199 7.19 6.00 2.35
C THR A 199 6.15 7.11 2.34
N SER A 200 5.89 7.76 3.48
CA SER A 200 4.89 8.84 3.60
C SER A 200 5.49 10.25 3.56
N ALA A 201 6.81 10.38 3.44
CA ALA A 201 7.53 11.65 3.49
C ALA A 201 7.44 12.43 2.17
N ALA A 202 6.23 12.89 1.82
CA ALA A 202 5.96 13.54 0.54
C ALA A 202 6.73 14.86 0.43
N PRO A 203 7.55 15.06 -0.64
CA PRO A 203 8.26 16.32 -0.88
C PRO A 203 7.30 17.51 -0.81
N THR A 204 7.78 18.62 -0.25
CA THR A 204 7.01 19.85 0.07
C THR A 204 6.00 19.73 1.22
N TYR A 205 5.52 18.52 1.55
CA TYR A 205 4.56 18.30 2.64
C TYR A 205 5.24 17.90 3.95
N LEU A 206 6.15 16.93 3.90
CA LEU A 206 6.79 16.32 5.07
C LEU A 206 8.31 16.25 4.89
N PRO A 207 9.10 16.28 5.98
CA PRO A 207 10.55 16.17 5.89
C PRO A 207 10.98 14.77 5.44
N ALA A 208 12.09 14.70 4.71
CA ALA A 208 12.75 13.43 4.39
C ALA A 208 13.15 12.69 5.68
N HIS A 209 13.17 11.35 5.61
CA HIS A 209 13.46 10.49 6.75
C HIS A 209 14.81 9.83 6.61
N GLN A 210 15.62 9.88 7.66
CA GLN A 210 16.93 9.24 7.71
C GLN A 210 17.00 8.23 8.85
N PHE A 211 17.53 7.06 8.55
CA PHE A 211 17.86 6.05 9.55
C PHE A 211 18.94 5.10 9.03
N GLU A 212 19.41 4.22 9.90
CA GLU A 212 20.44 3.23 9.60
C GLU A 212 19.99 1.83 9.96
N THR A 213 20.49 0.85 9.23
CA THR A 213 20.42 -0.56 9.58
C THR A 213 21.83 -1.12 9.73
N LYS A 214 21.95 -2.22 10.47
CA LYS A 214 23.21 -2.96 10.62
C LYS A 214 22.97 -4.41 10.23
N ASP A 215 23.81 -4.93 9.36
CA ASP A 215 23.78 -6.35 9.01
C ASP A 215 24.51 -7.19 10.06
N SER A 216 24.44 -8.52 9.91
CA SER A 216 25.08 -9.48 10.81
C SER A 216 26.61 -9.42 10.82
N THR A 217 27.21 -8.79 9.81
CA THR A 217 28.67 -8.57 9.72
C THR A 217 29.11 -7.23 10.30
N GLY A 218 28.15 -6.40 10.76
CA GLY A 218 28.40 -5.09 11.33
C GLY A 218 28.44 -3.97 10.29
N ASN A 219 28.16 -4.23 9.01
CA ASN A 219 28.10 -3.16 8.02
C ASN A 219 26.86 -2.30 8.27
N VAL A 220 27.09 -1.00 8.30
CA VAL A 220 26.03 0.00 8.44
C VAL A 220 25.54 0.40 7.07
N LYS A 221 24.21 0.43 6.90
CA LYS A 221 23.57 0.97 5.71
C LYS A 221 22.65 2.11 6.09
N GLU A 222 22.98 3.29 5.58
CA GLU A 222 22.18 4.49 5.70
C GLU A 222 21.06 4.51 4.64
N PHE A 223 19.93 5.09 5.02
CA PHE A 223 18.79 5.34 4.16
C PHE A 223 18.38 6.81 4.24
N HIS A 224 18.14 7.45 3.10
CA HIS A 224 17.70 8.85 3.00
C HIS A 224 16.43 8.91 2.17
N LEU A 225 15.29 8.69 2.81
CA LEU A 225 14.05 8.33 2.13
C LEU A 225 13.08 9.51 2.03
N ILE A 226 12.39 9.57 0.89
CA ILE A 226 11.17 10.33 0.67
C ILE A 226 10.05 9.39 0.17
N ASP A 227 8.87 9.97 0.02
CA ASP A 227 7.64 9.25 -0.32
C ASP A 227 7.79 8.32 -1.54
N GLY A 228 7.23 7.11 -1.40
CA GLY A 228 7.25 6.10 -2.45
C GLY A 228 6.45 6.50 -3.69
N GLY A 229 5.54 7.46 -3.60
CA GLY A 229 4.70 7.96 -4.69
C GLY A 229 5.50 8.65 -5.80
N VAL A 230 6.72 9.09 -5.49
CA VAL A 230 7.69 9.57 -6.48
C VAL A 230 8.14 8.44 -7.41
N ALA A 231 8.18 7.20 -6.91
CA ALA A 231 8.59 6.02 -7.67
C ALA A 231 7.39 5.20 -8.19
N ALA A 232 6.44 4.89 -7.32
CA ALA A 232 5.30 4.03 -7.60
C ALA A 232 4.11 4.40 -6.70
N ASN A 233 3.32 5.41 -7.08
CA ASN A 233 2.13 5.81 -6.30
C ASN A 233 1.06 4.72 -6.28
N ASN A 234 0.88 4.02 -7.41
CA ASN A 234 0.20 2.74 -7.48
C ASN A 234 1.26 1.63 -7.39
N PRO A 235 1.41 0.93 -6.26
CA PRO A 235 2.48 -0.03 -6.11
C PRO A 235 2.19 -1.38 -6.75
N THR A 236 1.06 -1.60 -7.45
CA THR A 236 0.58 -2.96 -7.82
C THR A 236 1.59 -3.82 -8.59
N LEU A 237 2.41 -3.24 -9.47
CA LEU A 237 3.46 -3.99 -10.18
C LEU A 237 4.67 -4.36 -9.30
N VAL A 238 4.90 -3.63 -8.20
CA VAL A 238 6.03 -3.85 -7.30
C VAL A 238 5.96 -5.21 -6.60
N PRO A 239 4.89 -5.61 -5.88
CA PRO A 239 4.78 -6.93 -5.27
C PRO A 239 4.75 -8.05 -6.31
N MET A 240 4.15 -7.84 -7.48
CA MET A 240 4.18 -8.83 -8.57
C MET A 240 5.61 -9.14 -9.01
N ASN A 241 6.45 -8.11 -9.16
CA ASN A 241 7.87 -8.27 -9.47
C ASN A 241 8.63 -8.99 -8.35
N GLU A 242 8.37 -8.64 -7.09
CA GLU A 242 9.00 -9.28 -5.93
C GLU A 242 8.66 -10.77 -5.83
N VAL A 243 7.39 -11.14 -6.05
CA VAL A 243 6.98 -12.55 -6.13
C VAL A 243 7.65 -13.26 -7.31
N THR A 244 7.70 -12.61 -8.48
CA THR A 244 8.34 -13.17 -9.68
C THR A 244 9.82 -13.46 -9.47
N LYS A 245 10.55 -12.59 -8.73
CA LYS A 245 11.93 -12.84 -8.33
C LYS A 245 12.06 -14.09 -7.46
N GLU A 246 11.16 -14.30 -6.51
CA GLU A 246 11.16 -15.48 -5.65
C GLU A 246 10.87 -16.78 -6.42
N ILE A 247 9.91 -16.74 -7.35
CA ILE A 247 9.65 -17.86 -8.28
C ILE A 247 10.89 -18.18 -9.12
N THR A 248 11.53 -17.14 -9.68
CA THR A 248 12.75 -17.29 -10.50
C THR A 248 13.91 -17.89 -9.70
N ARG A 249 14.00 -17.55 -8.40
CA ARG A 249 14.98 -18.12 -7.46
C ARG A 249 14.62 -19.53 -6.97
N LYS A 250 13.50 -20.11 -7.43
CA LYS A 250 12.99 -21.44 -7.03
C LYS A 250 12.70 -21.56 -5.54
N ASN A 251 12.12 -20.51 -4.96
CA ASN A 251 11.61 -20.57 -3.58
C ASN A 251 10.52 -21.67 -3.47
N SER A 252 10.65 -22.55 -2.48
CA SER A 252 9.76 -23.71 -2.27
C SER A 252 8.34 -23.34 -1.88
N ASP A 253 8.10 -22.11 -1.44
CA ASP A 253 6.76 -21.65 -1.03
C ASP A 253 5.86 -21.38 -2.24
N PHE A 254 6.44 -21.22 -3.44
CA PHE A 254 5.73 -20.97 -4.68
C PHE A 254 5.79 -22.20 -5.60
N PHE A 255 4.66 -22.47 -6.28
CA PHE A 255 4.62 -23.52 -7.30
C PHE A 255 5.44 -23.11 -8.54
N PRO A 256 6.04 -24.06 -9.27
CA PRO A 256 6.87 -23.76 -10.43
C PRO A 256 6.00 -23.28 -11.60
N ILE A 257 5.91 -21.96 -11.77
CA ILE A 257 5.34 -21.30 -12.95
C ILE A 257 6.43 -20.64 -13.78
N GLU A 258 6.13 -20.43 -15.06
CA GLU A 258 6.96 -19.52 -15.85
C GLU A 258 6.87 -18.12 -15.22
N ALA A 259 8.01 -17.45 -15.09
CA ALA A 259 8.11 -16.15 -14.41
C ALA A 259 7.20 -15.05 -15.03
N ASN A 260 6.74 -15.25 -16.27
CA ASN A 260 5.86 -14.32 -16.98
C ASN A 260 4.37 -14.74 -16.94
N ASP A 261 4.04 -15.84 -16.28
CA ASP A 261 2.67 -16.33 -16.18
C ASP A 261 1.92 -15.63 -15.04
N PHE A 262 1.36 -14.47 -15.35
CA PHE A 262 0.54 -13.72 -14.41
C PHE A 262 -0.88 -14.29 -14.26
N SER A 263 -1.25 -15.36 -14.97
CA SER A 263 -2.61 -15.92 -14.86
C SER A 263 -2.89 -16.41 -13.44
N HIS A 264 -1.88 -16.83 -12.69
CA HIS A 264 -2.02 -17.28 -11.31
C HIS A 264 -2.17 -16.15 -10.27
N PHE A 265 -2.00 -14.89 -10.65
CA PHE A 265 -2.16 -13.77 -9.73
C PHE A 265 -3.63 -13.37 -9.60
N LEU A 266 -4.10 -13.28 -8.36
CA LEU A 266 -5.36 -12.64 -7.98
C LEU A 266 -5.04 -11.33 -7.28
N VAL A 267 -5.36 -10.21 -7.93
CA VAL A 267 -4.90 -8.88 -7.52
C VAL A 267 -6.09 -7.97 -7.20
N LEU A 268 -6.13 -7.48 -5.97
CA LEU A 268 -6.97 -6.35 -5.57
C LEU A 268 -6.09 -5.10 -5.47
N SER A 269 -6.38 -4.10 -6.30
CA SER A 269 -5.70 -2.82 -6.31
C SER A 269 -6.67 -1.70 -5.92
N LEU A 270 -6.35 -0.96 -4.87
CA LEU A 270 -7.21 0.07 -4.30
C LEU A 270 -6.58 1.44 -4.45
N GLY A 271 -7.24 2.30 -5.22
CA GLY A 271 -6.86 3.69 -5.38
C GLY A 271 -7.39 4.57 -4.26
N THR A 272 -6.77 5.74 -4.07
CA THR A 272 -7.23 6.80 -3.15
C THR A 272 -8.04 7.88 -3.88
N GLY A 273 -8.43 7.61 -5.13
CA GLY A 273 -9.09 8.53 -6.02
C GLY A 273 -8.16 9.59 -6.64
N SER A 274 -8.62 10.22 -7.72
CA SER A 274 -7.87 11.22 -8.48
C SER A 274 -8.75 12.41 -8.86
N GLN A 275 -8.10 13.53 -9.21
CA GLN A 275 -8.73 14.80 -9.54
C GLN A 275 -8.80 15.04 -11.05
N LYS A 276 -9.01 13.98 -11.84
CA LYS A 276 -9.04 14.07 -13.31
C LYS A 276 -10.23 14.90 -13.81
N CYS A 277 -11.28 15.08 -13.01
CA CYS A 277 -12.44 15.91 -13.35
C CYS A 277 -12.13 17.41 -13.59
N GLU A 278 -11.05 17.94 -13.01
CA GLU A 278 -10.83 19.40 -12.97
C GLU A 278 -10.04 19.97 -14.13
N GLU A 279 -9.38 19.13 -14.94
CA GLU A 279 -8.55 19.57 -16.09
C GLU A 279 -7.60 20.74 -15.73
N LYS A 280 -6.95 20.66 -14.57
CA LYS A 280 -6.30 21.79 -13.87
C LYS A 280 -5.32 22.63 -14.68
N TYR A 281 -4.55 22.02 -15.58
CA TYR A 281 -3.33 22.62 -16.14
C TYR A 281 -3.36 22.69 -17.67
N PRO A 282 -4.14 23.62 -18.26
CA PRO A 282 -4.11 23.83 -19.70
C PRO A 282 -2.74 24.37 -20.16
N ALA A 283 -2.28 23.88 -21.31
CA ALA A 283 -0.93 24.14 -21.82
C ALA A 283 -0.60 25.63 -21.99
N HIS A 284 -1.58 26.47 -22.35
CA HIS A 284 -1.37 27.91 -22.54
C HIS A 284 -1.07 28.65 -21.22
N MET A 285 -1.51 28.12 -20.07
CA MET A 285 -1.13 28.62 -18.75
C MET A 285 0.28 28.14 -18.38
N ALA A 286 0.53 26.83 -18.52
CA ALA A 286 1.82 26.22 -18.21
C ALA A 286 2.97 26.73 -19.09
N ALA A 287 2.70 27.18 -20.32
CA ALA A 287 3.69 27.77 -21.22
C ALA A 287 4.36 29.04 -20.64
N LYS A 288 3.72 29.70 -19.67
CA LYS A 288 4.27 30.89 -18.99
C LYS A 288 4.95 30.54 -17.67
N TRP A 289 4.94 29.27 -17.25
CA TRP A 289 5.50 28.86 -15.96
C TRP A 289 7.02 28.76 -16.01
N GLY A 290 7.67 29.49 -15.10
CA GLY A 290 9.04 29.20 -14.67
C GLY A 290 9.05 28.24 -13.48
N LEU A 291 10.17 28.22 -12.73
CA LEU A 291 10.34 27.36 -11.55
C LEU A 291 9.18 27.49 -10.54
N LEU A 292 8.76 28.73 -10.24
CA LEU A 292 7.69 28.97 -9.27
C LEU A 292 6.35 28.41 -9.74
N GLY A 293 5.96 28.61 -11.00
CA GLY A 293 4.68 28.09 -11.50
C GLY A 293 4.58 26.56 -11.45
N TRP A 294 5.70 25.86 -11.69
CA TRP A 294 5.75 24.40 -11.60
C TRP A 294 5.75 23.87 -10.16
N LEU A 295 6.25 24.65 -9.19
CA LEU A 295 6.30 24.26 -7.77
C LEU A 295 5.10 24.75 -6.96
N THR A 296 4.48 25.85 -7.37
CA THR A 296 3.35 26.47 -6.66
C THR A 296 2.36 27.07 -7.67
N SER A 297 1.13 26.55 -7.68
CA SER A 297 0.01 27.12 -8.46
C SER A 297 -1.28 27.00 -7.66
N GLU A 298 -1.91 28.14 -7.31
CA GLU A 298 -3.28 28.24 -6.77
C GLU A 298 -3.74 27.09 -5.83
N HIS A 299 -2.87 26.65 -4.90
CA HIS A 299 -3.08 25.57 -3.90
C HIS A 299 -2.62 24.15 -4.26
N SER A 300 -1.87 23.95 -5.34
CA SER A 300 -1.24 22.66 -5.69
C SER A 300 0.24 22.79 -6.04
N THR A 301 0.89 21.65 -6.21
CA THR A 301 2.27 21.53 -6.72
C THR A 301 2.22 20.77 -8.04
N PRO A 302 2.08 21.47 -9.19
CA PRO A 302 1.84 20.83 -10.48
C PRO A 302 2.84 19.74 -10.84
N LEU A 303 4.13 19.94 -10.52
CA LEU A 303 5.16 18.94 -10.78
C LEU A 303 4.92 17.63 -10.00
N MET A 304 4.50 17.72 -8.73
CA MET A 304 4.19 16.55 -7.93
C MET A 304 2.92 15.86 -8.42
N ASP A 305 1.87 16.63 -8.75
CA ASP A 305 0.64 16.11 -9.35
C ASP A 305 0.94 15.29 -10.61
N VAL A 306 1.76 15.84 -11.53
CA VAL A 306 2.14 15.18 -12.79
C VAL A 306 2.89 13.88 -12.53
N PHE A 307 3.92 13.89 -11.66
CA PHE A 307 4.71 12.68 -11.41
C PHE A 307 3.92 11.59 -10.68
N MET A 308 3.11 11.96 -9.69
CA MET A 308 2.29 10.99 -8.96
C MET A 308 1.16 10.43 -9.83
N GLN A 309 0.53 11.26 -10.66
CA GLN A 309 -0.51 10.80 -11.58
C GLN A 309 0.08 9.91 -12.67
N ALA A 310 1.20 10.30 -13.27
CA ALA A 310 1.90 9.50 -14.28
C ALA A 310 2.35 8.14 -13.71
N SER A 311 2.86 8.10 -12.47
CA SER A 311 3.28 6.83 -11.85
C SER A 311 2.10 5.91 -11.52
N SER A 312 0.90 6.44 -11.29
CA SER A 312 -0.32 5.66 -11.12
C SER A 312 -0.88 5.16 -12.46
N ASP A 313 -1.07 6.05 -13.43
CA ASP A 313 -1.69 5.74 -14.73
C ASP A 313 -0.87 4.74 -15.54
N MET A 314 0.46 4.87 -15.55
CA MET A 314 1.33 3.93 -16.26
C MET A 314 1.21 2.51 -15.69
N VAL A 315 1.03 2.36 -14.38
CA VAL A 315 0.85 1.05 -13.75
C VAL A 315 -0.50 0.45 -14.16
N ASP A 316 -1.56 1.25 -14.15
CA ASP A 316 -2.89 0.80 -14.59
C ASP A 316 -2.87 0.35 -16.06
N PHE A 317 -2.19 1.09 -16.96
CA PHE A 317 -2.03 0.69 -18.36
C PHE A 317 -1.26 -0.63 -18.53
N HIS A 318 -0.12 -0.76 -17.84
CA HIS A 318 0.70 -1.97 -17.93
C HIS A 318 -0.06 -3.21 -17.43
N ILE A 319 -0.72 -3.11 -16.28
CA ILE A 319 -1.45 -4.23 -15.69
C ILE A 319 -2.67 -4.59 -16.55
N ALA A 320 -3.47 -3.60 -16.96
CA ALA A 320 -4.61 -3.85 -17.82
C ALA A 320 -4.20 -4.56 -19.11
N THR A 321 -3.11 -4.13 -19.74
CA THR A 321 -2.58 -4.75 -20.97
C THR A 321 -2.13 -6.19 -20.72
N VAL A 322 -1.40 -6.46 -19.63
CA VAL A 322 -0.90 -7.80 -19.30
C VAL A 322 -2.05 -8.77 -19.00
N PHE A 323 -3.00 -8.39 -18.15
CA PHE A 323 -4.12 -9.26 -17.80
C PHE A 323 -5.07 -9.49 -18.98
N GLN A 324 -5.24 -8.50 -19.86
CA GLN A 324 -5.99 -8.65 -21.11
C GLN A 324 -5.29 -9.61 -22.08
N ALA A 325 -3.97 -9.50 -22.24
CA ALA A 325 -3.20 -10.39 -23.11
C ALA A 325 -3.26 -11.86 -22.64
N LEU A 326 -3.39 -12.08 -21.33
CA LEU A 326 -3.50 -13.40 -20.70
C LEU A 326 -4.95 -13.89 -20.51
N GLN A 327 -5.95 -13.16 -21.02
CA GLN A 327 -7.38 -13.48 -20.86
C GLN A 327 -7.78 -13.76 -19.39
N SER A 328 -7.21 -12.97 -18.47
CA SER A 328 -7.35 -13.14 -17.03
C SER A 328 -7.88 -11.86 -16.36
N GLU A 329 -8.61 -11.02 -17.10
CA GLU A 329 -9.05 -9.70 -16.61
C GLU A 329 -10.04 -9.77 -15.44
N ASP A 330 -10.60 -10.94 -15.15
CA ASP A 330 -11.43 -11.23 -13.97
C ASP A 330 -10.60 -11.39 -12.69
N ARG A 331 -9.28 -11.62 -12.80
CA ARG A 331 -8.35 -11.79 -11.67
C ARG A 331 -7.69 -10.49 -11.22
N TYR A 332 -7.93 -9.39 -11.93
CA TYR A 332 -7.48 -8.05 -11.55
C TYR A 332 -8.68 -7.15 -11.28
N LEU A 333 -8.87 -6.78 -10.01
CA LEU A 333 -9.89 -5.83 -9.58
C LEU A 333 -9.23 -4.53 -9.14
N ARG A 334 -9.43 -3.47 -9.93
CA ARG A 334 -9.03 -2.09 -9.60
C ARG A 334 -10.25 -1.30 -9.15
N ILE A 335 -10.23 -0.80 -7.92
CA ILE A 335 -11.27 0.09 -7.38
C ILE A 335 -10.67 1.48 -7.25
N GLN A 336 -11.16 2.42 -8.07
CA GLN A 336 -10.61 3.77 -8.21
C GLN A 336 -11.74 4.76 -8.51
N ASP A 337 -11.61 5.99 -8.00
CA ASP A 337 -12.54 7.08 -8.27
C ASP A 337 -11.81 8.29 -8.89
N ASP A 338 -12.04 8.56 -10.17
CA ASP A 338 -11.42 9.67 -10.89
C ASP A 338 -12.24 10.98 -10.85
N THR A 339 -13.31 11.01 -10.04
CA THR A 339 -14.29 12.11 -10.00
C THR A 339 -14.16 13.02 -8.77
N LEU A 340 -13.07 12.90 -8.00
CA LEU A 340 -12.86 13.74 -6.82
C LEU A 340 -12.57 15.18 -7.24
N CYS A 341 -13.33 16.15 -6.72
CA CYS A 341 -13.10 17.57 -7.01
C CYS A 341 -13.14 18.41 -5.71
N GLY A 342 -12.58 19.62 -5.74
CA GLY A 342 -12.63 20.57 -4.62
C GLY A 342 -11.77 20.17 -3.41
N THR A 343 -12.34 20.18 -2.21
CA THR A 343 -11.59 19.82 -0.98
C THR A 343 -11.37 18.31 -0.84
N ILE A 344 -12.26 17.50 -1.42
CA ILE A 344 -12.25 16.03 -1.32
C ILE A 344 -11.03 15.44 -2.04
N SER A 345 -10.59 16.08 -3.12
CA SER A 345 -9.40 15.67 -3.88
C SER A 345 -8.08 16.03 -3.19
N SER A 346 -8.09 16.88 -2.16
CA SER A 346 -6.89 17.22 -1.40
C SER A 346 -6.34 16.03 -0.61
N VAL A 347 -5.01 15.97 -0.53
CA VAL A 347 -4.29 14.94 0.23
C VAL A 347 -4.03 15.33 1.68
N ASP A 348 -4.30 16.58 2.08
CA ASP A 348 -3.90 17.11 3.39
C ASP A 348 -4.91 18.05 4.07
N ILE A 349 -6.06 18.37 3.45
CA ILE A 349 -7.14 19.13 4.11
C ILE A 349 -7.90 18.23 5.09
N ALA A 350 -7.40 18.13 6.33
CA ALA A 350 -7.93 17.25 7.38
C ALA A 350 -9.01 17.91 8.26
N THR A 351 -9.97 18.62 7.66
CA THR A 351 -11.14 19.11 8.42
C THR A 351 -12.09 17.95 8.71
N LYS A 352 -12.82 18.01 9.82
CA LYS A 352 -13.78 16.95 10.20
C LYS A 352 -14.75 16.64 9.06
N GLU A 353 -15.33 17.68 8.46
CA GLU A 353 -16.25 17.58 7.32
C GLU A 353 -15.60 16.87 6.11
N ASN A 354 -14.36 17.24 5.74
CA ASN A 354 -13.70 16.63 4.58
C ASN A 354 -13.37 15.15 4.82
N LEU A 355 -12.97 14.79 6.05
CA LEU A 355 -12.69 13.39 6.40
C LEU A 355 -13.97 12.54 6.40
N GLU A 356 -15.10 13.09 6.88
CA GLU A 356 -16.41 12.42 6.82
C GLU A 356 -16.89 12.27 5.36
N ASN A 357 -16.70 13.29 4.51
CA ASN A 357 -16.99 13.20 3.08
C ASN A 357 -16.15 12.12 2.38
N LEU A 358 -14.89 11.92 2.77
CA LEU A 358 -14.05 10.84 2.24
C LEU A 358 -14.56 9.45 2.63
N VAL A 359 -15.18 9.29 3.81
CA VAL A 359 -15.87 8.04 4.16
C VAL A 359 -17.06 7.83 3.23
N GLN A 360 -17.88 8.86 3.03
CA GLN A 360 -19.04 8.79 2.13
C GLN A 360 -18.62 8.43 0.69
N VAL A 361 -17.53 9.01 0.19
CA VAL A 361 -16.97 8.64 -1.13
C VAL A 361 -16.63 7.15 -1.18
N GLY A 362 -16.01 6.59 -0.13
CA GLY A 362 -15.74 5.16 -0.05
C GLY A 362 -17.01 4.29 -0.07
N GLU A 363 -18.05 4.71 0.64
CA GLU A 363 -19.36 4.03 0.66
C GLU A 363 -20.07 4.10 -0.70
N GLU A 364 -20.04 5.26 -1.36
CA GLU A 364 -20.59 5.43 -2.70
C GLU A 364 -19.81 4.63 -3.74
N LEU A 365 -18.48 4.54 -3.60
CA LEU A 365 -17.62 3.79 -4.49
C LEU A 365 -17.93 2.29 -4.46
N LEU A 366 -18.37 1.72 -3.33
CA LEU A 366 -18.87 0.34 -3.27
C LEU A 366 -20.08 0.14 -4.20
N LYS A 367 -20.96 1.13 -4.32
CA LYS A 367 -22.19 1.06 -5.12
C LYS A 367 -21.96 1.38 -6.61
N LYS A 368 -20.82 1.97 -6.96
CA LYS A 368 -20.46 2.24 -8.37
C LYS A 368 -20.19 0.92 -9.12
N PRO A 369 -20.47 0.87 -10.44
CA PRO A 369 -20.15 -0.28 -11.27
C PRO A 369 -18.64 -0.51 -11.35
N VAL A 370 -18.24 -1.78 -11.48
CA VAL A 370 -16.83 -2.11 -11.78
C VAL A 370 -16.41 -1.41 -13.06
N SER A 371 -15.23 -0.79 -13.00
CA SER A 371 -14.69 0.03 -14.09
C SER A 371 -13.30 -0.46 -14.49
N ARG A 372 -12.92 -0.20 -15.74
CA ARG A 372 -11.57 -0.47 -16.25
C ARG A 372 -11.00 0.78 -16.89
N VAL A 373 -9.68 0.91 -16.83
CA VAL A 373 -8.99 1.99 -17.53
C VAL A 373 -9.18 1.81 -19.04
N ASN A 374 -9.64 2.87 -19.69
CA ASN A 374 -9.64 2.96 -21.14
C ASN A 374 -8.22 3.37 -21.59
N LEU A 375 -7.56 2.50 -22.35
CA LEU A 375 -6.15 2.68 -22.75
C LEU A 375 -5.93 3.89 -23.68
N ASP A 376 -6.97 4.38 -24.34
CA ASP A 376 -6.86 5.52 -25.27
C ASP A 376 -6.89 6.87 -24.55
N ASN A 377 -7.67 6.98 -23.47
CA ASN A 377 -7.92 8.26 -22.79
C ASN A 377 -7.50 8.28 -21.31
N GLY A 378 -7.11 7.14 -20.74
CA GLY A 378 -6.65 7.00 -19.35
C GLY A 378 -7.74 7.15 -18.28
N LYS A 379 -9.02 7.17 -18.66
CA LYS A 379 -10.15 7.29 -17.74
C LYS A 379 -10.70 5.91 -17.38
N PHE A 380 -11.14 5.75 -16.13
CA PHE A 380 -11.88 4.56 -15.74
C PHE A 380 -13.32 4.62 -16.25
N GLU A 381 -13.69 3.64 -17.06
CA GLU A 381 -15.02 3.53 -17.67
C GLU A 381 -15.76 2.28 -17.14
N PRO A 382 -17.05 2.39 -16.78
CA PRO A 382 -17.85 1.26 -16.33
C PRO A 382 -17.91 0.14 -17.36
N ILE A 383 -17.72 -1.09 -16.93
CA ILE A 383 -17.87 -2.25 -17.80
C ILE A 383 -19.36 -2.56 -17.96
N LYS A 384 -19.84 -2.59 -19.20
CA LYS A 384 -21.25 -2.87 -19.50
C LYS A 384 -21.68 -4.21 -18.90
N ASN A 385 -22.83 -4.22 -18.23
CA ASN A 385 -23.45 -5.41 -17.63
C ASN A 385 -22.60 -6.12 -16.56
N GLN A 386 -21.63 -5.43 -15.95
CA GLN A 386 -20.97 -5.94 -14.75
C GLN A 386 -21.63 -5.42 -13.48
N ASP A 387 -21.43 -6.18 -12.41
CA ASP A 387 -21.95 -5.89 -11.09
C ASP A 387 -21.23 -4.68 -10.46
N THR A 388 -21.68 -4.28 -9.27
CA THR A 388 -21.06 -3.19 -8.51
C THR A 388 -19.71 -3.61 -7.92
N ASN A 389 -18.92 -2.64 -7.43
CA ASN A 389 -17.69 -2.92 -6.69
C ASN A 389 -17.97 -3.77 -5.44
N GLU A 390 -19.10 -3.54 -4.77
CA GLU A 390 -19.60 -4.35 -3.65
C GLU A 390 -19.75 -5.82 -4.05
N ASP A 391 -20.47 -6.09 -5.14
CA ASP A 391 -20.67 -7.45 -5.64
C ASP A 391 -19.34 -8.12 -6.04
N ALA A 392 -18.45 -7.35 -6.66
CA ALA A 392 -17.12 -7.83 -7.03
C ALA A 392 -16.27 -8.21 -5.80
N LEU A 393 -16.34 -7.42 -4.73
CA LEU A 393 -15.67 -7.72 -3.46
C LEU A 393 -16.27 -8.95 -2.78
N ILE A 394 -17.60 -9.14 -2.83
CA ILE A 394 -18.24 -10.37 -2.32
C ILE A 394 -17.76 -11.60 -3.10
N ARG A 395 -17.65 -11.50 -4.44
CA ARG A 395 -17.08 -12.60 -5.25
C ARG A 395 -15.61 -12.84 -4.89
N LEU A 396 -14.82 -11.78 -4.76
CA LEU A 396 -13.42 -11.88 -4.36
C LEU A 396 -13.26 -12.55 -2.99
N ALA A 397 -14.08 -12.17 -1.99
CA ALA A 397 -14.06 -12.78 -0.66
C ALA A 397 -14.31 -14.29 -0.72
N LYS A 398 -15.24 -14.74 -1.58
CA LYS A 398 -15.50 -16.17 -1.80
C LYS A 398 -14.28 -16.88 -2.41
N VAL A 399 -13.63 -16.27 -3.41
CA VAL A 399 -12.43 -16.86 -4.04
C VAL A 399 -11.29 -16.95 -3.02
N LEU A 400 -11.04 -15.89 -2.24
CA LEU A 400 -10.03 -15.89 -1.18
C LEU A 400 -10.29 -16.96 -0.11
N SER A 401 -11.53 -17.09 0.34
CA SER A 401 -11.94 -18.12 1.31
C SER A 401 -11.77 -19.53 0.77
N GLN A 402 -12.16 -19.77 -0.50
CA GLN A 402 -11.99 -21.06 -1.17
C GLN A 402 -10.52 -21.42 -1.34
N GLU A 403 -9.70 -20.47 -1.79
CA GLU A 403 -8.26 -20.66 -1.95
C GLU A 403 -7.59 -20.98 -0.60
N LYS A 404 -7.91 -20.23 0.46
CA LYS A 404 -7.41 -20.51 1.81
C LYS A 404 -7.76 -21.93 2.26
N ARG A 405 -9.03 -22.33 2.13
CA ARG A 405 -9.49 -23.69 2.50
C ARG A 405 -8.79 -24.77 1.67
N LEU A 406 -8.59 -24.53 0.37
CA LEU A 406 -7.86 -25.44 -0.52
C LEU A 406 -6.44 -25.68 -0.02
N ARG A 407 -5.72 -24.61 0.31
CA ARG A 407 -4.35 -24.69 0.83
C ARG A 407 -4.29 -25.37 2.19
N ASP A 408 -5.22 -25.05 3.09
CA ASP A 408 -5.31 -25.69 4.41
C ASP A 408 -5.49 -27.21 4.27
N MET A 409 -6.37 -27.66 3.36
CA MET A 409 -6.59 -29.09 3.08
C MET A 409 -5.36 -29.78 2.47
N LYS A 410 -4.71 -29.15 1.48
CA LYS A 410 -3.55 -29.72 0.76
C LYS A 410 -2.24 -29.63 1.56
N SER A 411 -2.18 -28.79 2.60
CA SER A 411 -1.01 -28.64 3.47
C SER A 411 -0.63 -29.95 4.19
N PRO A 412 0.63 -30.10 4.65
CA PRO A 412 1.04 -31.26 5.43
C PRO A 412 0.19 -31.47 6.69
N ALA A 413 -0.22 -30.38 7.35
CA ALA A 413 -1.07 -30.42 8.54
C ALA A 413 -2.50 -30.92 8.21
N GLY A 414 -3.10 -30.41 7.12
CA GLY A 414 -4.41 -30.86 6.65
C GLY A 414 -4.43 -32.33 6.25
N ASN A 415 -3.42 -32.78 5.52
CA ASN A 415 -3.26 -34.19 5.13
C ASN A 415 -3.09 -35.14 6.33
N LEU A 416 -2.45 -34.68 7.42
CA LEU A 416 -2.31 -35.45 8.65
C LEU A 416 -3.63 -35.54 9.43
N ALA A 417 -4.45 -34.50 9.43
CA ALA A 417 -5.77 -34.50 10.04
C ALA A 417 -6.75 -35.40 9.27
N ALA A 418 -6.73 -35.35 7.93
CA ALA A 418 -7.57 -36.18 7.07
C ALA A 418 -7.25 -37.68 7.14
N LYS A 419 -6.02 -38.07 7.52
CA LYS A 419 -5.63 -39.48 7.73
C LYS A 419 -5.98 -40.03 9.11
N LYS A 420 -6.39 -39.17 10.05
CA LYS A 420 -6.76 -39.55 11.43
C LYS A 420 -8.27 -39.69 11.64
N ASN A 421 -9.06 -39.16 10.71
CA ASN A 421 -10.50 -39.38 10.59
C ASN A 421 -10.75 -40.43 9.51
#